data_AF-A0A485KG11-F1
#
_entry.id   AF-A0A485KG11-F1
#
_cell.length_a   1.000
_cell.length_b   1.000
_cell.length_c   1.000
_cell.angle_alpha   90.00
_cell.angle_beta   90.00
_cell.angle_gamma   90.00
#
_symmetry.space_group_name_H-M   'P 1'
#
loop_
_entity.id
_entity.type
_entity.pdbx_description
1 polymer ?
#
loop_
_entity_poly.entity_id
_entity_poly.type
_entity_poly.pdbx_seq_one_letter_code
_entity_poly.pdbx_strand_id
1 'polypeptide(L)'
;MHFTPRRHRDCCRSLAQWCVCVPQIPCPLLLDQFHNANEVVALGVAPCAIPKTKMTAAHVGDAVQRVLRNEDNIQTKANRLGTYVTKESNGAVDRLCGLILATSPTFG
;
A
#
# COMPACT_ATOMS: atom_id res chain seq x y z
N MET A 1 7.83 36.06 5.67
CA MET A 1 7.76 34.68 6.19
C MET A 1 6.79 33.91 5.32
N HIS A 2 7.29 32.92 4.58
CA HIS A 2 6.54 32.18 3.56
C HIS A 2 6.00 30.88 4.18
N PHE A 3 4.68 30.74 4.27
CA PHE A 3 4.03 29.53 4.76
C PHE A 3 3.95 28.52 3.61
N THR A 4 4.63 27.37 3.72
CA THR A 4 4.45 26.24 2.81
C THR A 4 3.73 25.09 3.54
N PRO A 5 2.73 24.44 2.91
CA PRO A 5 1.79 23.57 3.61
C PRO A 5 2.36 22.16 3.79
N ARG A 6 2.64 21.75 5.03
CA ARG A 6 2.98 20.36 5.39
C ARG A 6 1.75 19.46 5.63
N ARG A 7 0.67 19.60 4.85
CA ARG A 7 -0.56 18.79 5.05
C ARG A 7 -0.59 17.45 4.31
N HIS A 8 0.48 17.06 3.63
CA HIS A 8 0.52 15.80 2.85
C HIS A 8 1.12 14.59 3.61
N ARG A 9 1.59 14.77 4.85
CA ARG A 9 2.31 13.72 5.61
C ARG A 9 1.44 12.92 6.59
N ASP A 10 0.22 13.36 6.85
CA ASP A 10 -0.58 12.80 7.95
C ASP A 10 -1.46 11.62 7.51
N CYS A 11 -1.68 11.44 6.21
CA CYS A 11 -2.35 10.24 5.68
C CYS A 11 -1.48 8.96 5.86
N CYS A 12 -0.19 9.11 6.19
CA CYS A 12 0.78 8.01 6.19
C CYS A 12 1.04 7.33 7.56
N ARG A 13 0.38 7.74 8.65
CA ARG A 13 0.78 7.29 10.01
C ARG A 13 -0.08 6.22 10.69
N SER A 14 -1.31 5.93 10.26
CA SER A 14 -2.16 4.92 10.95
C SER A 14 -2.18 3.51 10.33
N LEU A 15 -1.69 3.33 9.10
CA LEU A 15 -1.41 2.02 8.49
C LEU A 15 -0.07 2.12 7.74
N ALA A 16 1.04 2.09 8.45
CA ALA A 16 2.38 2.42 7.91
C ALA A 16 2.84 1.53 6.73
N GLN A 17 2.22 0.36 6.50
CA GLN A 17 2.49 -0.52 5.36
C GLN A 17 1.65 -0.17 4.11
N TRP A 18 0.54 0.56 4.27
CA TRP A 18 -0.41 0.88 3.18
C TRP A 18 -0.32 2.35 2.73
N CYS A 19 0.85 2.99 2.85
CA CYS A 19 1.14 4.12 1.96
C CYS A 19 1.30 3.55 0.54
N VAL A 20 0.16 3.31 -0.11
CA VAL A 20 -0.02 2.76 -1.45
C VAL A 20 0.78 3.50 -2.52
N CYS A 21 1.24 4.72 -2.23
CA CYS A 21 2.12 5.52 -3.07
C CYS A 21 3.62 5.13 -2.99
N VAL A 22 4.01 4.21 -2.10
CA VAL A 22 5.41 3.85 -1.85
C VAL A 22 5.65 2.39 -2.27
N PRO A 23 6.65 2.12 -3.12
CA PRO A 23 7.07 0.76 -3.44
C PRO A 23 7.36 -0.09 -2.21
N GLN A 24 7.01 -1.36 -2.28
CA GLN A 24 7.14 -2.30 -1.18
C GLN A 24 8.23 -3.34 -1.48
N ILE A 25 8.93 -3.82 -0.44
CA ILE A 25 9.72 -5.05 -0.50
C ILE A 25 9.11 -5.98 0.54
N PRO A 26 8.11 -6.79 0.15
CA PRO A 26 7.39 -7.64 1.09
C PRO A 26 8.28 -8.78 1.61
N CYS A 27 8.29 -8.91 2.93
CA CYS A 27 9.05 -9.91 3.68
C CYS A 27 8.08 -10.76 4.52
N PRO A 28 7.28 -11.64 3.91
CA PRO A 28 6.22 -12.36 4.60
C PRO A 28 6.77 -13.32 5.65
N LEU A 29 6.14 -13.32 6.83
CA LEU A 29 6.52 -14.17 7.95
C LEU A 29 5.47 -15.24 8.26
N LEU A 30 4.18 -14.89 8.27
CA LEU A 30 3.11 -15.77 8.71
C LEU A 30 1.80 -15.50 7.95
N LEU A 31 0.97 -16.54 7.85
CA LEU A 31 -0.45 -16.47 7.45
C LEU A 31 -0.68 -15.82 6.07
N ASP A 32 -1.55 -14.81 6.04
CA ASP A 32 -2.04 -14.09 4.86
C ASP A 32 -0.96 -13.22 4.20
N GLN A 33 0.14 -12.93 4.90
CA GLN A 33 1.23 -12.11 4.36
C GLN A 33 1.84 -12.70 3.09
N PHE A 34 1.85 -14.03 2.94
CA PHE A 34 2.35 -14.67 1.72
C PHE A 34 1.47 -14.38 0.50
N HIS A 35 0.15 -14.45 0.69
CA HIS A 35 -0.80 -14.11 -0.35
C HIS A 35 -0.72 -12.62 -0.68
N ASN A 36 -0.75 -11.76 0.34
CA ASN A 36 -0.66 -10.31 0.18
C ASN A 36 0.67 -9.90 -0.50
N ALA A 37 1.78 -10.58 -0.21
CA ALA A 37 3.06 -10.35 -0.86
C ALA A 37 3.02 -10.66 -2.36
N ASN A 38 2.31 -11.72 -2.77
CA ASN A 38 2.13 -12.04 -4.19
C ASN A 38 1.26 -11.00 -4.88
N GLU A 39 0.19 -10.53 -4.24
CA GLU A 39 -0.69 -9.49 -4.79
C GLU A 39 0.07 -8.17 -5.03
N VAL A 40 0.88 -7.70 -4.07
CA VAL A 40 1.64 -6.46 -4.27
C VAL A 40 2.72 -6.59 -5.36
N VAL A 41 3.29 -7.78 -5.56
CA VAL A 41 4.20 -8.06 -6.68
C VAL A 41 3.43 -8.10 -8.00
N ALA A 42 2.27 -8.73 -8.04
CA ALA A 42 1.40 -8.79 -9.22
C ALA A 42 0.87 -7.42 -9.64
N LEU A 43 0.56 -6.55 -8.67
CA LEU A 43 0.23 -5.14 -8.88
C LEU A 43 1.43 -4.31 -9.41
N GLY A 44 2.64 -4.88 -9.40
CA GLY A 44 3.85 -4.25 -9.90
C GLY A 44 4.39 -3.13 -9.01
N VAL A 45 3.98 -3.09 -7.74
CA VAL A 45 4.46 -2.11 -6.75
C VAL A 45 5.54 -2.68 -5.83
N ALA A 46 5.93 -3.93 -6.08
CA ALA A 46 7.04 -4.62 -5.43
C ALA A 46 7.86 -5.40 -6.46
N PRO A 47 9.20 -5.47 -6.32
CA PRO A 47 10.07 -6.18 -7.26
C PRO A 47 10.01 -7.71 -7.08
N CYS A 48 9.79 -8.17 -5.85
CA CYS A 48 9.65 -9.57 -5.47
C CYS A 48 9.23 -9.69 -3.99
N ALA A 49 8.79 -10.88 -3.58
CA ALA A 49 8.65 -11.25 -2.18
C ALA A 49 9.91 -11.97 -1.67
N ILE A 50 10.39 -11.59 -0.49
CA ILE A 50 11.56 -12.20 0.16
C ILE A 50 11.07 -13.11 1.29
N PRO A 51 10.94 -14.42 1.06
CA PRO A 51 10.56 -15.35 2.14
C PRO A 51 11.68 -15.43 3.18
N LYS A 52 11.34 -15.83 4.42
CA LYS A 52 12.29 -15.99 5.52
C LYS A 52 13.53 -16.84 5.14
N THR A 53 13.35 -17.88 4.33
CA THR A 53 14.44 -18.75 3.85
C THR A 53 15.44 -18.06 2.92
N LYS A 54 15.09 -16.90 2.34
CA LYS A 54 15.94 -16.09 1.46
C LYS A 54 16.29 -14.73 2.08
N MET A 55 16.06 -14.55 3.38
CA MET A 55 16.32 -13.30 4.10
C MET A 55 17.83 -13.10 4.35
N THR A 56 18.57 -12.81 3.27
CA THR A 56 19.99 -12.49 3.33
C THR A 56 20.23 -11.06 2.90
N ALA A 57 21.31 -10.44 3.40
CA ALA A 57 21.68 -9.06 3.05
C ALA A 57 21.84 -8.87 1.53
N ALA A 58 22.33 -9.89 0.83
CA ALA A 58 22.46 -9.87 -0.63
C ALA A 58 21.10 -9.79 -1.34
N HIS A 59 20.12 -10.64 -0.96
CA HIS A 59 18.79 -10.63 -1.55
C HIS A 59 18.02 -9.34 -1.25
N VAL A 60 18.11 -8.85 -0.01
CA VAL A 60 17.48 -7.58 0.37
C VAL A 60 18.14 -6.42 -0.37
N GLY A 61 19.47 -6.40 -0.46
CA GLY A 61 20.22 -5.38 -1.18
C GLY A 61 19.87 -5.31 -2.66
N ASP A 62 19.74 -6.47 -3.32
CA ASP A 62 19.28 -6.54 -4.70
C ASP A 62 17.87 -5.96 -4.87
N ALA A 63 16.91 -6.41 -4.06
CA ALA A 63 15.54 -5.88 -4.11
C ALA A 63 15.47 -4.36 -3.89
N VAL A 64 16.28 -3.83 -2.97
CA VAL A 64 16.41 -2.38 -2.74
C VAL A 64 16.98 -1.68 -3.97
N GLN A 65 18.02 -2.22 -4.60
CA GLN A 65 18.58 -1.62 -5.82
C GLN A 65 17.56 -1.59 -6.95
N ARG A 66 16.77 -2.64 -7.13
CA ARG A 66 15.71 -2.72 -8.14
C ARG A 66 14.65 -1.62 -7.94
N VAL A 67 14.21 -1.40 -6.69
CA VAL A 67 13.31 -0.28 -6.35
C VAL A 67 13.95 1.07 -6.62
N LEU A 68 15.19 1.30 -6.16
CA LEU A 68 15.87 2.58 -6.30
C LEU A 68 16.17 2.93 -7.76
N ARG A 69 16.46 1.93 -8.59
CA ARG A 69 16.63 2.09 -10.05
C ARG A 69 15.31 2.26 -10.79
N ASN A 70 14.18 2.19 -10.09
CA ASN A 70 12.84 2.23 -10.67
C ASN A 70 12.66 1.18 -11.78
N GLU A 71 13.19 -0.02 -11.56
CA GLU A 71 13.01 -1.15 -12.48
C GLU A 71 11.50 -1.39 -12.70
N ASP A 72 11.13 -1.77 -13.92
CA ASP A 72 9.74 -2.01 -14.33
C ASP A 72 8.75 -0.87 -14.00
N ASN A 73 9.25 0.36 -13.81
CA ASN A 73 8.49 1.53 -13.38
C ASN A 73 7.78 1.36 -12.02
N ILE A 74 8.36 0.57 -11.10
CA ILE A 74 7.77 0.26 -9.80
C ILE A 74 7.34 1.52 -9.01
N GLN A 75 8.16 2.58 -9.00
CA GLN A 75 7.84 3.83 -8.28
C GLN A 75 6.63 4.55 -8.91
N THR A 76 6.56 4.57 -10.24
CA THR A 76 5.43 5.17 -10.97
C THR A 76 4.15 4.38 -10.75
N LYS A 77 4.22 3.03 -10.78
CA LYS A 77 3.08 2.16 -10.51
C LYS A 77 2.56 2.33 -9.09
N ALA A 78 3.45 2.39 -8.09
CA ALA A 78 3.08 2.66 -6.71
C ALA A 78 2.36 4.01 -6.58
N ASN A 79 2.93 5.08 -7.14
CA ASN A 79 2.29 6.41 -7.09
C ASN A 79 0.89 6.43 -7.75
N ARG A 80 0.73 5.76 -8.90
CA ARG A 80 -0.57 5.64 -9.59
C ARG A 80 -1.58 4.85 -8.78
N LEU A 81 -1.17 3.70 -8.25
CA LEU A 81 -2.02 2.87 -7.41
C LEU A 81 -2.48 3.66 -6.18
N GLY A 82 -1.56 4.36 -5.52
CA GLY A 82 -1.92 5.15 -4.36
C GLY A 82 -2.82 6.33 -4.66
N THR A 83 -2.62 7.01 -5.79
CA THR A 83 -3.55 8.05 -6.25
C THR A 83 -4.95 7.47 -6.51
N TYR A 84 -5.02 6.29 -7.13
CA TYR A 84 -6.28 5.60 -7.41
C TYR A 84 -7.03 5.24 -6.12
N VAL A 85 -6.36 4.56 -5.18
CA VAL A 85 -6.94 4.14 -3.90
C VAL A 85 -7.42 5.35 -3.11
N THR A 86 -6.61 6.41 -2.98
CA THR A 86 -7.03 7.64 -2.30
C THR A 86 -8.28 8.25 -2.94
N LYS A 87 -8.40 8.22 -4.28
CA LYS A 87 -9.58 8.75 -4.97
C LYS A 87 -10.81 7.87 -4.74
N GLU A 88 -10.66 6.56 -4.85
CA GLU A 88 -11.75 5.57 -4.70
C GLU A 88 -12.33 5.59 -3.28
N SER A 89 -11.44 5.54 -2.28
CA SER A 89 -11.80 5.42 -0.88
C SER A 89 -12.27 6.74 -0.26
N ASN A 90 -12.14 7.86 -0.99
CA ASN A 90 -12.60 9.16 -0.52
C ASN A 90 -14.12 9.14 -0.24
N GLY A 91 -14.49 9.45 1.00
CA GLY A 91 -15.87 9.43 1.48
C GLY A 91 -16.50 8.04 1.57
N ALA A 92 -15.72 6.95 1.42
CA ALA A 92 -16.27 5.59 1.44
C ALA A 92 -16.94 5.25 2.78
N VAL A 93 -16.35 5.68 3.90
CA VAL A 93 -16.92 5.47 5.24
C VAL A 93 -18.24 6.23 5.40
N ASP A 94 -18.31 7.50 5.00
CA ASP A 94 -19.54 8.29 5.10
C ASP A 94 -20.67 7.70 4.25
N ARG A 95 -20.36 7.24 3.03
CA ARG A 95 -21.31 6.52 2.17
C ARG A 95 -21.83 5.25 2.83
N LEU A 96 -20.93 4.45 3.42
CA LEU A 96 -21.29 3.22 4.11
C LEU A 96 -22.19 3.50 5.33
N CYS A 97 -21.83 4.47 6.16
CA CYS A 97 -22.63 4.90 7.30
C CYS A 97 -24.02 5.38 6.86
N GLY A 98 -24.10 6.16 5.77
CA GLY A 98 -25.37 6.59 5.19
C GLY A 98 -26.27 5.42 4.78
N LEU A 99 -25.70 4.39 4.15
CA LEU A 99 -26.44 3.17 3.77
C LEU A 99 -26.94 2.40 5.00
N ILE A 100 -26.09 2.24 6.03
CA ILE A 100 -26.48 1.54 7.27
C ILE A 100 -27.65 2.25 7.95
N LEU A 101 -27.57 3.58 8.09
CA LEU A 101 -28.62 4.37 8.74
C LEU A 101 -29.92 4.44 7.93
N ALA A 102 -29.84 4.34 6.60
CA ALA A 102 -31.01 4.31 5.72
C ALA A 102 -31.69 2.93 5.64
N THR A 103 -31.04 1.87 6.15
CA THR A 103 -31.58 0.51 6.06
C THR A 103 -32.63 0.30 7.15
N SER A 104 -33.81 -0.20 6.78
CA SER A 104 -34.85 -0.57 7.74
C SER A 104 -34.38 -1.72 8.64
N PRO A 105 -34.64 -1.69 9.96
CA PRO A 105 -34.24 -2.77 10.86
C PRO A 105 -34.85 -4.10 10.42
N THR A 106 -34.04 -5.15 10.38
CA THR A 106 -34.48 -6.52 10.07
C THR A 106 -35.06 -7.26 11.27
N PHE A 107 -35.10 -6.62 12.44
CA PHE A 107 -35.72 -7.15 13.65
C PHE A 107 -37.12 -6.57 13.78
N GLY A 108 -38.12 -7.39 13.47
CA GLY A 108 -39.54 -7.20 13.78
C GLY A 108 -40.06 -8.41 14.53
#